data_AF-A0A5C7RQK2-F1
#
_entry.id   AF-A0A5C7RQK2-F1
#
_cell.length_a   1.000
_cell.length_b   1.000
_cell.length_c   1.000
_cell.angle_alpha   90.00
_cell.angle_beta   90.00
_cell.angle_gamma   90.00
#
_symmetry.space_group_name_H-M   'P 1'
#
loop_
_entity.id
_entity.type
_entity.pdbx_description
1 polymer ?
#
loop_
_entity_poly.entity_id
_entity_poly.type
_entity_poly.pdbx_seq_one_letter_code
_entity_poly.pdbx_strand_id
1 'polypeptide(L)'
;MAPHGVRAEDSERETPPEELKIAEVETIPNAAEEWMDYLQDLDRRYPDSGKVDLERFAAEEGEKVASLYCKAAGFDGPCAPEGKDGQARFAAIPASKGIVRANWWDWIWNHLFNVGVIPEREYCPAPYAWTEIYMDDEDRRNNNNRGGWLGVTGSNNNTAWRFCRLDLNASLAFRPLPLGGDQYDYAVLNMGIFCPSGARRIRRYHDNEDWNNANSSYGNIFPNVSTWPGNWHFFTCHFDGAASSWLGHMTGFPNIGMSYGVYAPQSMPWPYALAHGWVYQDDEDNWNNNSWSASPDLVMSGSSNTWRGLAKVK
;
A
#
# COMPACT_ATOMS: atom_id res chain seq x y z
N MET A 1 22.40 -21.80 -11.01
CA MET A 1 21.32 -22.70 -11.46
C MET A 1 20.07 -22.27 -10.73
N ALA A 2 19.16 -21.57 -11.43
CA ALA A 2 17.87 -21.18 -10.87
C ALA A 2 16.99 -22.43 -10.77
N PRO A 3 16.21 -22.62 -9.68
CA PRO A 3 15.29 -23.74 -9.59
C PRO A 3 14.18 -23.57 -10.64
N HIS A 4 13.86 -24.65 -11.33
CA HIS A 4 12.71 -24.72 -12.24
C HIS A 4 11.45 -24.36 -11.46
N GLY A 5 10.80 -23.26 -11.85
CA GLY A 5 9.53 -22.83 -11.28
C GLY A 5 8.45 -23.86 -11.57
N VAL A 6 7.90 -24.45 -10.52
CA VAL A 6 6.58 -25.07 -10.57
C VAL A 6 5.60 -23.93 -10.85
N ARG A 7 4.90 -24.00 -11.99
CA ARG A 7 3.85 -23.02 -12.33
C ARG A 7 2.55 -23.49 -11.69
N ALA A 8 1.84 -22.58 -11.02
CA ALA A 8 0.57 -22.81 -10.35
C ALA A 8 -0.62 -23.05 -11.31
N GLU A 9 -0.38 -23.26 -12.61
CA GLU A 9 -1.43 -23.40 -13.63
C GLU A 9 -2.09 -24.81 -13.63
N ASP A 10 -1.66 -25.71 -12.75
CA ASP A 10 -2.08 -27.14 -12.70
C ASP A 10 -2.98 -27.48 -11.49
N SER A 11 -3.63 -26.51 -10.83
CA SER A 11 -4.46 -26.78 -9.65
C SER A 11 -5.84 -27.37 -10.03
N GLU A 12 -6.11 -28.62 -9.61
CA GLU A 12 -7.44 -29.23 -9.73
C GLU A 12 -8.45 -28.57 -8.75
N ARG A 13 -9.67 -28.31 -9.26
CA ARG A 13 -10.86 -27.76 -8.56
C ARG A 13 -11.29 -28.64 -7.37
N GLU A 14 -10.86 -28.29 -6.16
CA GLU A 14 -11.49 -28.77 -4.90
C GLU A 14 -12.03 -27.58 -4.07
N THR A 15 -12.63 -26.60 -4.72
CA THR A 15 -13.28 -25.46 -4.05
C THR A 15 -14.61 -25.91 -3.42
N PRO A 16 -14.84 -25.73 -2.10
CA PRO A 16 -16.10 -26.04 -1.45
C PRO A 16 -17.24 -25.19 -2.03
N PRO A 17 -18.48 -25.70 -2.02
CA PRO A 17 -19.64 -24.97 -2.55
C PRO A 17 -19.92 -23.63 -1.86
N GLU A 18 -19.45 -23.43 -0.63
CA GLU A 18 -19.58 -22.19 0.11
C GLU A 18 -18.71 -21.07 -0.48
N GLU A 19 -17.44 -21.35 -0.78
CA GLU A 19 -16.50 -20.42 -1.44
C GLU A 19 -17.04 -20.00 -2.80
N LEU A 20 -17.53 -20.94 -3.61
CA LEU A 20 -18.13 -20.65 -4.91
C LEU A 20 -19.29 -19.65 -4.82
N LYS A 21 -20.08 -19.68 -3.74
CA LYS A 21 -21.18 -18.73 -3.56
C LYS A 21 -20.71 -17.35 -3.14
N ILE A 22 -19.61 -17.27 -2.40
CA ILE A 22 -19.00 -15.99 -2.00
C ILE A 22 -18.40 -15.34 -3.24
N ALA A 23 -17.56 -16.07 -3.99
CA ALA A 23 -16.97 -15.61 -5.24
C ALA A 23 -18.02 -15.18 -6.29
N GLU A 24 -19.16 -15.87 -6.38
CA GLU A 24 -20.27 -15.47 -7.28
C GLU A 24 -20.91 -14.12 -6.95
N VAL A 25 -20.86 -13.68 -5.68
CA VAL A 25 -21.42 -12.40 -5.23
C VAL A 25 -20.36 -11.36 -4.86
N GLU A 26 -19.10 -11.77 -4.94
CA GLU A 26 -17.96 -10.93 -4.65
C GLU A 26 -17.91 -9.80 -5.68
N THR A 27 -18.21 -8.61 -5.20
CA THR A 27 -18.19 -7.40 -5.99
C THR A 27 -17.51 -6.35 -5.17
N ILE A 28 -16.61 -5.60 -5.80
CA ILE A 28 -16.04 -4.42 -5.15
C ILE A 28 -17.23 -3.51 -4.79
N PRO A 29 -17.40 -3.15 -3.51
CA PRO A 29 -18.51 -2.27 -3.14
C PRO A 29 -18.43 -0.97 -3.93
N ASN A 30 -19.55 -0.48 -4.45
CA ASN A 30 -19.59 0.78 -5.21
C ASN A 30 -18.86 1.94 -4.50
N ALA A 31 -18.90 1.98 -3.16
CA ALA A 31 -18.19 2.96 -2.36
C ALA A 31 -16.65 2.87 -2.49
N ALA A 32 -16.10 1.66 -2.57
CA ALA A 32 -14.68 1.45 -2.78
C ALA A 32 -14.27 1.78 -4.21
N GLU A 33 -15.10 1.46 -5.20
CA GLU A 33 -14.91 1.91 -6.60
C GLU A 33 -14.90 3.44 -6.70
N GLU A 34 -15.89 4.13 -6.12
CA GLU A 34 -15.94 5.59 -6.09
C GLU A 34 -14.70 6.20 -5.45
N TRP A 35 -14.17 5.59 -4.38
CA TRP A 35 -12.94 6.02 -3.74
C TRP A 35 -11.72 5.86 -4.66
N MET A 36 -11.60 4.70 -5.31
CA MET A 36 -10.51 4.41 -6.24
C MET A 36 -10.53 5.32 -7.47
N ASP A 37 -11.69 5.51 -8.08
CA ASP A 37 -11.88 6.41 -9.21
C ASP A 37 -11.51 7.84 -8.84
N TYR A 38 -11.87 8.26 -7.62
CA TYR A 38 -11.50 9.57 -7.12
C TYR A 38 -9.99 9.72 -6.91
N LEU A 39 -9.31 8.70 -6.37
CA LEU A 39 -7.85 8.69 -6.25
C LEU A 39 -7.17 8.76 -7.62
N GLN A 40 -7.67 8.02 -8.62
CA GLN A 40 -7.16 8.07 -9.99
C GLN A 40 -7.41 9.44 -10.65
N ASP A 41 -8.57 10.06 -10.41
CA ASP A 41 -8.85 11.43 -10.86
C ASP A 41 -7.88 12.43 -10.25
N LEU A 42 -7.55 12.29 -8.96
CA LEU A 42 -6.52 13.11 -8.31
C LEU A 42 -5.15 12.93 -8.97
N ASP A 43 -4.73 11.70 -9.24
CA ASP A 43 -3.44 11.44 -9.90
C ASP A 43 -3.39 12.04 -11.31
N ARG A 44 -4.54 12.06 -12.03
CA ARG A 44 -4.65 12.71 -13.34
C ARG A 44 -4.60 14.24 -13.25
N ARG A 45 -5.26 14.83 -12.25
CA ARG A 45 -5.27 16.30 -12.03
C ARG A 45 -3.94 16.82 -11.48
N TYR A 46 -3.27 15.99 -10.69
CA TYR A 46 -2.04 16.32 -9.98
C TYR A 46 -0.94 15.27 -10.26
N PRO A 47 -0.47 15.16 -11.51
CA PRO A 47 0.51 14.14 -11.91
C PRO A 47 1.87 14.33 -11.25
N ASP A 48 2.17 15.53 -10.75
CA ASP A 48 3.26 15.78 -9.83
C ASP A 48 2.71 16.53 -8.62
N SER A 49 2.65 15.82 -7.50
CA SER A 49 2.03 16.29 -6.28
C SER A 49 2.78 17.47 -5.64
N GLY A 50 4.04 17.72 -6.03
CA GLY A 50 4.80 18.90 -5.62
C GLY A 50 4.22 20.23 -6.12
N LYS A 51 3.23 20.18 -7.02
CA LYS A 51 2.55 21.36 -7.60
C LYS A 51 1.12 21.55 -7.07
N VAL A 52 0.67 20.73 -6.13
CA VAL A 52 -0.67 20.85 -5.56
C VAL A 52 -0.73 22.11 -4.69
N ASP A 53 -1.72 22.97 -4.95
CA ASP A 53 -2.10 24.02 -4.01
C ASP A 53 -2.87 23.38 -2.86
N LEU A 54 -2.18 23.17 -1.74
CA LEU A 54 -2.71 22.42 -0.61
C LEU A 54 -3.87 23.14 0.10
N GLU A 55 -3.83 24.47 0.17
CA GLU A 55 -4.90 25.26 0.79
C GLU A 55 -6.17 25.16 -0.05
N ARG A 56 -6.01 25.32 -1.37
CA ARG A 56 -7.13 25.15 -2.30
C ARG A 56 -7.67 23.73 -2.30
N PHE A 57 -6.79 22.72 -2.30
CA PHE A 57 -7.19 21.32 -2.23
C PHE A 57 -7.99 21.05 -0.95
N ALA A 58 -7.50 21.50 0.20
CA ALA A 58 -8.20 21.33 1.47
C ALA A 58 -9.58 22.00 1.44
N ALA A 59 -9.68 23.21 0.88
CA ALA A 59 -10.94 23.95 0.80
C ALA A 59 -11.97 23.33 -0.16
N GLU A 60 -11.51 22.80 -1.30
CA GLU A 60 -12.40 22.35 -2.39
C GLU A 60 -12.72 20.84 -2.32
N GLU A 61 -11.79 20.01 -1.86
CA GLU A 61 -11.82 18.57 -2.12
C GLU A 61 -11.90 17.71 -0.87
N GLY A 62 -11.37 18.19 0.25
CA GLY A 62 -11.07 17.22 1.29
C GLY A 62 -12.30 16.73 2.11
N GLU A 63 -13.46 17.41 2.07
CA GLU A 63 -14.69 16.88 2.66
C GLU A 63 -15.17 15.68 1.83
N LYS A 64 -15.01 15.80 0.51
CA LYS A 64 -15.24 14.71 -0.44
C LYS A 64 -14.25 13.57 -0.21
N VAL A 65 -12.95 13.86 -0.03
CA VAL A 65 -11.94 12.85 0.35
C VAL A 65 -12.40 12.07 1.57
N ALA A 66 -12.72 12.77 2.65
CA ALA A 66 -13.12 12.16 3.91
C ALA A 66 -14.39 11.33 3.76
N SER A 67 -15.40 11.87 3.07
CA SER A 67 -16.67 11.18 2.87
C SER A 67 -16.51 9.91 2.05
N LEU A 68 -15.73 9.95 0.97
CA LEU A 68 -15.50 8.79 0.11
C LEU A 68 -14.71 7.72 0.84
N TYR A 69 -13.65 8.11 1.56
CA TYR A 69 -12.87 7.16 2.35
C TYR A 69 -13.70 6.49 3.44
N CYS A 70 -14.51 7.24 4.20
CA CYS A 70 -15.38 6.64 5.21
C CYS A 70 -16.34 5.60 4.61
N LYS A 71 -16.96 5.90 3.46
CA LYS A 71 -17.82 4.93 2.79
C LYS A 71 -17.05 3.70 2.33
N ALA A 72 -15.86 3.88 1.73
CA ALA A 72 -15.00 2.80 1.28
C ALA A 72 -14.50 1.92 2.42
N ALA A 73 -14.28 2.51 3.60
CA ALA A 73 -13.91 1.80 4.82
C ALA A 73 -15.11 1.14 5.54
N GLY A 74 -16.30 1.13 4.93
CA GLY A 74 -17.48 0.44 5.45
C GLY A 74 -18.33 1.23 6.45
N PHE A 75 -18.14 2.54 6.55
CA PHE A 75 -18.99 3.38 7.41
C PHE A 75 -20.25 3.86 6.67
N ASP A 76 -21.42 3.65 7.27
CA ASP A 76 -22.72 4.14 6.75
C ASP A 76 -22.85 5.68 6.77
N GLY A 77 -21.93 6.36 7.44
CA GLY A 77 -21.97 7.80 7.66
C GLY A 77 -20.57 8.40 7.82
N PRO A 78 -20.47 9.63 8.32
CA PRO A 78 -19.17 10.23 8.57
C PRO A 78 -18.41 9.41 9.62
N CYS A 79 -17.12 9.22 9.37
CA CYS A 79 -16.16 8.66 10.30
C CYS A 79 -15.15 9.74 10.69
N ALA A 80 -14.30 9.48 11.68
CA ALA A 80 -13.22 10.38 12.08
C ALA A 80 -12.02 9.59 12.56
N PRO A 81 -10.79 10.11 12.39
CA PRO A 81 -9.60 9.53 13.00
C PRO A 81 -9.67 9.69 14.53
N GLU A 82 -9.59 8.57 15.25
CA GLU A 82 -9.49 8.48 16.70
C GLU A 82 -8.11 7.96 17.12
N GLY A 83 -7.45 8.68 18.03
CA GLY A 83 -6.15 8.32 18.57
C GLY A 83 -5.16 9.48 18.50
N LYS A 84 -3.93 9.23 18.96
CA LYS A 84 -2.80 10.15 18.72
C LYS A 84 -2.25 9.91 17.31
N ASP A 85 -1.66 10.94 16.72
CA ASP A 85 -1.01 10.85 15.41
C ASP A 85 -0.16 9.59 15.30
N GLY A 86 -0.48 8.74 14.31
CA GLY A 86 0.22 7.48 14.08
C GLY A 86 -0.54 6.20 14.40
N GLN A 87 -1.36 6.20 15.45
CA GLN A 87 -2.17 5.04 15.83
C GLN A 87 -3.66 5.24 15.52
N ALA A 88 -3.96 6.28 14.72
CA ALA A 88 -5.33 6.67 14.44
C ALA A 88 -6.09 5.53 13.76
N ARG A 89 -7.18 5.10 14.40
CA ARG A 89 -8.21 4.24 13.78
C ARG A 89 -9.37 5.13 13.37
N PHE A 90 -10.14 4.73 12.38
CA PHE A 90 -11.37 5.45 12.05
C PHE A 90 -12.52 4.94 12.90
N ALA A 91 -13.35 5.85 13.40
CA ALA A 91 -14.57 5.52 14.12
C ALA A 91 -15.76 6.30 13.56
N ALA A 92 -16.94 5.69 13.59
CA ALA A 92 -18.18 6.35 13.19
C ALA A 92 -18.48 7.54 14.10
N ILE A 93 -18.89 8.67 13.52
CA ILE A 93 -19.35 9.83 14.28
C ILE A 93 -20.82 10.15 13.97
N PRO A 94 -21.56 10.79 14.89
CA PRO A 94 -22.93 11.20 14.62
C PRO A 94 -22.99 12.12 13.40
N ALA A 95 -23.97 11.88 12.51
CA ALA A 95 -24.18 12.71 11.31
C ALA A 95 -24.31 14.22 11.64
N SER A 96 -24.83 14.55 12.83
CA SER A 96 -24.98 15.93 13.31
C SER A 96 -23.65 16.65 13.58
N LYS A 97 -22.53 15.92 13.76
CA LYS A 97 -21.20 16.53 13.90
C LYS A 97 -20.65 16.97 12.53
N GLY A 98 -20.98 16.24 11.46
CA GLY A 98 -20.40 16.43 10.13
C GLY A 98 -18.90 16.14 10.08
N ILE A 99 -18.34 16.06 8.87
CA ILE A 99 -16.92 15.75 8.65
C ILE A 99 -16.01 16.91 9.09
N VAL A 100 -16.41 18.15 8.80
CA VAL A 100 -15.61 19.36 9.06
C VAL A 100 -15.29 19.56 10.54
N ARG A 101 -16.20 19.22 11.46
CA ARG A 101 -15.98 19.36 12.92
C ARG A 101 -15.20 18.20 13.54
N ALA A 102 -14.82 17.20 12.74
CA ALA A 102 -14.18 16.00 13.22
C ALA A 102 -12.66 16.00 13.03
N ASN A 103 -12.06 17.19 12.89
CA ASN A 103 -10.61 17.41 12.72
C ASN A 103 -10.01 16.66 11.52
N TRP A 104 -10.83 16.33 10.52
CA TRP A 104 -10.37 15.72 9.27
C TRP A 104 -9.34 16.59 8.54
N TRP A 105 -9.40 17.90 8.72
CA TRP A 105 -8.50 18.86 8.09
C TRP A 105 -7.09 18.84 8.67
N ASP A 106 -6.97 19.06 9.97
CA ASP A 106 -5.68 18.97 10.64
C ASP A 106 -5.07 17.58 10.45
N TRP A 107 -5.92 16.55 10.44
CA TRP A 107 -5.49 15.21 10.13
C TRP A 107 -5.03 15.07 8.67
N ILE A 108 -5.87 15.31 7.65
CA ILE A 108 -5.50 15.15 6.23
C ILE A 108 -4.23 15.93 5.93
N TRP A 109 -4.09 17.15 6.44
CA TRP A 109 -2.92 17.98 6.21
C TRP A 109 -1.62 17.27 6.60
N ASN A 110 -1.61 16.59 7.76
CA ASN A 110 -0.49 15.79 8.21
C ASN A 110 -0.31 14.48 7.44
N HIS A 111 -1.29 14.08 6.63
CA HIS A 111 -1.35 12.85 5.85
C HIS A 111 -1.50 13.06 4.33
N LEU A 112 -1.13 14.24 3.82
CA LEU A 112 -1.20 14.50 2.39
C LEU A 112 -0.22 13.63 1.61
N PHE A 113 0.98 13.42 2.13
CA PHE A 113 2.08 12.76 1.40
C PHE A 113 2.75 11.64 2.18
N ASN A 114 2.15 11.14 3.27
CA ASN A 114 2.83 10.14 4.09
C ASN A 114 3.12 8.88 3.28
N VAL A 115 4.26 8.26 3.57
CA VAL A 115 4.62 6.95 3.05
C VAL A 115 5.00 6.00 4.19
N GLY A 116 4.86 4.71 3.93
CA GLY A 116 5.31 3.63 4.80
C GLY A 116 6.56 2.96 4.26
N VAL A 117 7.57 2.82 5.12
CA VAL A 117 8.80 2.03 4.85
C VAL A 117 8.85 0.78 5.70
N ILE A 118 9.56 -0.25 5.26
CA ILE A 118 9.67 -1.53 5.97
C ILE A 118 10.82 -1.41 6.99
N PRO A 119 10.55 -1.35 8.31
CA PRO A 119 11.64 -1.23 9.28
C PRO A 119 12.44 -2.53 9.39
N GLU A 120 13.70 -2.44 9.81
CA GLU A 120 14.51 -3.63 10.07
C GLU A 120 14.13 -4.33 11.39
N ARG A 121 13.54 -3.61 12.34
CA ARG A 121 13.17 -4.10 13.67
C ARG A 121 11.71 -3.82 13.96
N GLU A 122 11.11 -4.59 14.88
CA GLU A 122 9.69 -4.49 15.29
C GLU A 122 9.41 -3.24 16.14
N TYR A 123 9.75 -2.06 15.63
CA TYR A 123 9.48 -0.78 16.26
C TYR A 123 9.66 0.37 15.25
N CYS A 124 8.91 1.46 15.49
CA CYS A 124 9.12 2.74 14.81
C CYS A 124 9.60 3.80 15.81
N PRO A 125 10.75 4.47 15.56
CA PRO A 125 11.16 5.62 16.37
C PRO A 125 10.11 6.71 16.27
N ALA A 126 9.90 7.44 17.36
CA ALA A 126 9.18 8.71 17.29
C ALA A 126 9.89 9.64 16.28
N PRO A 127 9.15 10.36 15.41
CA PRO A 127 7.70 10.54 15.40
C PRO A 127 6.91 9.53 14.53
N TYR A 128 7.57 8.47 14.03
CA TYR A 128 6.94 7.51 13.13
C TYR A 128 6.02 6.55 13.86
N ALA A 129 5.10 5.96 13.11
CA ALA A 129 4.07 5.12 13.66
C ALA A 129 4.03 3.75 13.01
N TRP A 130 3.72 2.74 13.81
CA TRP A 130 3.60 1.37 13.34
C TRP A 130 2.26 1.14 12.65
N THR A 131 2.31 0.59 11.45
CA THR A 131 1.16 0.12 10.70
C THR A 131 1.42 -1.31 10.26
N GLU A 132 0.42 -2.16 10.42
CA GLU A 132 0.45 -3.55 9.98
C GLU A 132 -0.77 -3.83 9.11
N ILE A 133 -0.55 -4.49 7.99
CA ILE A 133 -1.60 -5.08 7.17
C ILE A 133 -1.34 -6.58 7.11
N TYR A 134 -2.28 -7.33 7.63
CA TYR A 134 -2.26 -8.77 7.68
C TYR A 134 -3.16 -9.32 6.56
N MET A 135 -2.55 -10.16 5.75
CA MET A 135 -3.13 -10.89 4.64
C MET A 135 -3.18 -12.37 5.01
N ASP A 136 -4.39 -12.89 5.14
CA ASP A 136 -4.71 -14.31 5.12
C ASP A 136 -4.53 -14.76 3.67
N ASP A 137 -3.45 -15.48 3.41
CA ASP A 137 -3.12 -16.00 2.09
C ASP A 137 -3.72 -17.43 1.97
N GLU A 138 -3.70 -18.04 0.78
CA GLU A 138 -4.36 -19.31 0.43
C GLU A 138 -4.15 -20.42 1.50
N ASP A 139 -5.22 -21.04 1.99
CA ASP A 139 -5.12 -22.06 3.06
C ASP A 139 -4.79 -23.48 2.55
N ARG A 140 -5.23 -23.87 1.34
CA ARG A 140 -5.23 -25.29 0.93
C ARG A 140 -4.05 -25.71 0.08
N ARG A 141 -3.36 -24.78 -0.57
CA ARG A 141 -2.17 -25.06 -1.40
C ARG A 141 -1.09 -24.00 -1.33
N ASN A 142 -1.09 -23.25 -0.22
CA ASN A 142 -0.16 -22.17 0.05
C ASN A 142 1.27 -22.43 -0.45
N ASN A 143 1.65 -21.71 -1.49
CA ASN A 143 2.97 -21.70 -2.07
C ASN A 143 3.70 -20.37 -1.79
N ASN A 144 3.36 -19.72 -0.68
CA ASN A 144 4.10 -18.58 -0.20
C ASN A 144 5.58 -18.91 -0.10
N ASN A 145 6.40 -18.00 -0.63
CA ASN A 145 7.84 -18.18 -0.62
C ASN A 145 8.53 -16.84 -0.40
N ARG A 146 9.75 -16.89 0.11
CA ARG A 146 10.50 -15.69 0.47
C ARG A 146 11.98 -16.00 0.57
N GLY A 147 12.79 -14.96 0.43
CA GLY A 147 14.24 -15.10 0.60
C GLY A 147 14.93 -13.77 0.84
N GLY A 148 16.16 -13.82 1.35
CA GLY A 148 16.99 -12.65 1.57
C GLY A 148 16.51 -11.77 2.74
N TRP A 149 16.68 -10.45 2.59
CA TRP A 149 16.27 -9.45 3.57
C TRP A 149 14.76 -9.16 3.51
N LEU A 150 14.06 -9.40 4.62
CA LEU A 150 12.62 -9.19 4.74
C LEU A 150 12.24 -8.02 5.66
N GLY A 151 13.22 -7.41 6.34
CA GLY A 151 12.95 -6.51 7.46
C GLY A 151 12.07 -7.20 8.51
N VAL A 152 11.00 -6.55 8.92
CA VAL A 152 9.97 -7.09 9.82
C VAL A 152 8.81 -7.82 9.12
N THR A 153 8.81 -7.89 7.79
CA THR A 153 7.74 -8.55 7.06
C THR A 153 7.67 -10.01 7.47
N GLY A 154 6.51 -10.41 8.00
CA GLY A 154 6.20 -11.81 8.23
C GLY A 154 5.60 -12.39 6.96
N SER A 155 6.11 -13.50 6.48
CA SER A 155 5.48 -14.27 5.41
C SER A 155 5.70 -15.73 5.77
N ASN A 156 4.64 -16.47 6.07
CA ASN A 156 4.67 -17.91 6.32
C ASN A 156 3.48 -18.49 5.55
N ASN A 157 2.51 -19.10 6.22
CA ASN A 157 1.20 -19.36 5.63
C ASN A 157 0.50 -18.03 5.33
N ASN A 158 0.60 -17.06 6.22
CA ASN A 158 0.02 -15.73 6.00
C ASN A 158 1.10 -14.66 5.94
N THR A 159 0.73 -13.50 5.41
CA THR A 159 1.66 -12.40 5.20
C THR A 159 1.26 -11.18 6.03
N ALA A 160 2.17 -10.77 6.90
CA ALA A 160 2.06 -9.54 7.68
C ALA A 160 3.04 -8.51 7.13
N TRP A 161 2.49 -7.55 6.37
CA TRP A 161 3.21 -6.38 5.90
C TRP A 161 3.25 -5.32 7.00
N ARG A 162 4.45 -4.96 7.43
CA ARG A 162 4.66 -4.02 8.54
C ARG A 162 5.49 -2.84 8.09
N PHE A 163 5.03 -1.66 8.47
CA PHE A 163 5.61 -0.42 8.04
C PHE A 163 5.75 0.56 9.20
N CYS A 164 6.77 1.39 9.10
CA CYS A 164 6.77 2.67 9.78
C CYS A 164 6.23 3.72 8.84
N ARG A 165 5.07 4.25 9.21
CA ARG A 165 4.52 5.44 8.61
C ARG A 165 5.36 6.64 9.01
N LEU A 166 5.94 7.28 8.00
CA LEU A 166 6.78 8.44 8.17
C LEU A 166 5.94 9.70 8.35
N ASP A 167 6.50 10.70 9.03
CA ASP A 167 5.90 12.02 9.08
C ASP A 167 5.99 12.73 7.72
N LEU A 168 5.38 13.91 7.62
CA LEU A 168 5.33 14.67 6.37
C LEU A 168 6.75 14.99 5.85
N ASN A 169 7.65 15.46 6.73
CA ASN A 169 8.99 15.88 6.34
C ASN A 169 9.84 14.72 5.83
N ALA A 170 9.83 13.58 6.52
CA ALA A 170 10.56 12.40 6.09
C ALA A 170 9.97 11.81 4.80
N SER A 171 8.66 11.88 4.63
CA SER A 171 8.00 11.38 3.41
C SER A 171 8.36 12.21 2.17
N LEU A 172 8.44 13.54 2.29
CA LEU A 172 8.85 14.43 1.20
C LEU A 172 10.35 14.34 0.83
N ALA A 173 11.13 13.57 1.60
CA ALA A 173 12.52 13.26 1.28
C ALA A 173 12.67 12.11 0.28
N PHE A 174 11.62 11.29 0.08
CA PHE A 174 11.60 10.24 -0.94
C PHE A 174 11.32 10.85 -2.32
N ARG A 175 12.21 10.59 -3.26
CA ARG A 175 12.22 11.12 -4.63
C ARG A 175 12.83 10.10 -5.58
N PRO A 176 12.65 10.24 -6.90
CA PRO A 176 13.35 9.38 -7.86
C PRO A 176 14.87 9.40 -7.66
N LEU A 177 15.51 8.24 -7.87
CA LEU A 177 16.96 8.16 -7.98
C LEU A 177 17.41 8.87 -9.28
N PRO A 178 18.63 9.45 -9.35
CA PRO A 178 19.07 10.23 -10.50
C PRO A 178 19.42 9.39 -11.73
N LEU A 179 19.45 8.06 -11.59
CA LEU A 179 19.82 7.12 -12.64
C LEU A 179 18.56 6.47 -13.21
N GLY A 180 18.50 6.34 -14.53
CA GLY A 180 17.36 5.76 -15.23
C GLY A 180 17.47 4.25 -15.43
N GLY A 181 16.31 3.63 -15.64
CA GLY A 181 16.15 2.20 -15.89
C GLY A 181 15.62 1.44 -14.68
N ASP A 182 14.86 0.39 -14.94
CA ASP A 182 14.03 -0.34 -13.98
C ASP A 182 14.79 -0.85 -12.75
N GLN A 183 16.11 -1.10 -12.84
CA GLN A 183 16.93 -1.45 -11.67
C GLN A 183 17.08 -0.33 -10.63
N TYR A 184 16.71 0.90 -10.96
CA TYR A 184 16.71 2.04 -10.04
C TYR A 184 15.30 2.43 -9.57
N ASP A 185 14.30 1.67 -9.98
CA ASP A 185 12.93 1.87 -9.56
C ASP A 185 12.74 1.37 -8.13
N TYR A 186 11.86 2.02 -7.39
CA TYR A 186 11.50 1.57 -6.05
C TYR A 186 10.08 2.02 -5.70
N ALA A 187 9.48 1.36 -4.73
CA ALA A 187 8.19 1.77 -4.21
C ALA A 187 8.13 1.71 -2.68
N VAL A 188 7.27 2.55 -2.12
CA VAL A 188 6.93 2.59 -0.69
C VAL A 188 5.42 2.48 -0.56
N LEU A 189 4.93 2.02 0.60
CA LEU A 189 3.49 1.97 0.81
C LEU A 189 2.95 3.41 0.81
N ASN A 190 1.93 3.68 0.00
CA ASN A 190 1.25 4.97 0.05
C ASN A 190 0.46 5.03 1.35
N MET A 191 0.71 6.05 2.15
CA MET A 191 -0.03 6.32 3.39
C MET A 191 -0.63 7.73 3.42
N GLY A 192 -0.76 8.36 2.25
CA GLY A 192 -1.34 9.68 2.08
C GLY A 192 -2.21 9.82 0.84
N ILE A 193 -2.84 11.00 0.72
CA ILE A 193 -3.70 11.34 -0.41
C ILE A 193 -2.95 11.50 -1.72
N PHE A 194 -1.68 11.86 -1.66
CA PHE A 194 -0.80 12.01 -2.81
C PHE A 194 0.48 11.21 -2.59
N CYS A 195 1.03 10.67 -3.66
CA CYS A 195 2.40 10.21 -3.63
C CYS A 195 3.38 11.38 -3.63
N PRO A 196 4.56 11.28 -3.00
CA PRO A 196 5.56 12.35 -3.07
C PRO A 196 5.97 12.68 -4.51
N SER A 197 6.49 13.90 -4.71
CA SER A 197 6.83 14.41 -6.04
C SER A 197 7.76 13.47 -6.83
N GLY A 198 7.37 13.14 -8.06
CA GLY A 198 8.08 12.21 -8.93
C GLY A 198 7.71 10.74 -8.75
N ALA A 199 6.81 10.41 -7.82
CA ALA A 199 6.17 9.10 -7.78
C ALA A 199 4.80 9.10 -8.46
N ARG A 200 4.47 7.96 -9.06
CA ARG A 200 3.13 7.60 -9.50
C ARG A 200 2.51 6.62 -8.52
N ARG A 201 1.18 6.65 -8.37
CA ARG A 201 0.47 5.65 -7.59
C ARG A 201 0.29 4.37 -8.40
N ILE A 202 0.54 3.23 -7.76
CA ILE A 202 0.16 1.91 -8.28
C ILE A 202 -0.83 1.29 -7.28
N ARG A 203 -1.94 0.75 -7.80
CA ARG A 203 -2.87 -0.07 -7.01
C ARG A 203 -2.62 -1.54 -7.31
N ARG A 204 -2.58 -2.36 -6.26
CA ARG A 204 -2.82 -3.80 -6.33
C ARG A 204 -4.12 -4.11 -5.60
N TYR A 205 -5.07 -4.66 -6.34
CA TYR A 205 -6.19 -5.37 -5.75
C TYR A 205 -5.72 -6.79 -5.40
N HIS A 206 -5.96 -7.17 -4.16
CA HIS A 206 -5.66 -8.46 -3.57
C HIS A 206 -6.98 -9.13 -3.21
N ASP A 207 -7.37 -10.06 -4.05
CA ASP A 207 -8.38 -11.05 -3.82
C ASP A 207 -7.76 -12.16 -2.97
N ASN A 208 -8.00 -12.08 -1.66
CA ASN A 208 -7.43 -12.97 -0.66
C ASN A 208 -8.49 -14.02 -0.29
N GLU A 209 -8.07 -15.02 0.50
CA GLU A 209 -8.92 -16.12 1.01
C GLU A 209 -10.39 -15.73 1.22
N ASP A 210 -11.28 -16.32 0.43
CA ASP A 210 -12.72 -16.03 0.48
C ASP A 210 -13.39 -16.61 1.73
N TRP A 211 -12.86 -17.71 2.28
CA TRP A 211 -13.49 -18.45 3.35
C TRP A 211 -12.70 -18.42 4.66
N ASN A 212 -13.38 -18.07 5.74
CA ASN A 212 -12.76 -17.90 7.06
C ASN A 212 -11.62 -16.87 7.08
N ASN A 213 -11.70 -15.89 6.17
CA ASN A 213 -10.73 -14.82 6.01
C ASN A 213 -10.40 -14.11 7.34
N ALA A 214 -9.12 -14.13 7.71
CA ALA A 214 -8.56 -13.48 8.89
C ALA A 214 -7.83 -12.16 8.58
N ASN A 215 -8.08 -11.55 7.42
CA ASN A 215 -7.55 -10.25 7.03
C ASN A 215 -7.78 -9.21 8.11
N SER A 216 -6.73 -8.49 8.48
CA SER A 216 -6.80 -7.49 9.53
C SER A 216 -5.76 -6.40 9.35
N SER A 217 -5.93 -5.30 10.06
CA SER A 217 -4.92 -4.24 10.09
C SER A 217 -4.79 -3.62 11.46
N TYR A 218 -3.64 -2.99 11.67
CA TYR A 218 -3.33 -2.22 12.85
C TYR A 218 -2.69 -0.89 12.43
N GLY A 219 -2.96 0.16 13.21
CA GLY A 219 -2.49 1.51 12.92
C GLY A 219 -3.30 2.18 11.81
N ASN A 220 -2.76 3.26 11.26
CA ASN A 220 -3.41 3.96 10.16
C ASN A 220 -2.94 3.37 8.82
N ILE A 221 -3.89 2.83 8.06
CA ILE A 221 -3.69 2.24 6.74
C ILE A 221 -4.16 3.14 5.59
N PHE A 222 -4.75 4.30 5.86
CA PHE A 222 -5.20 5.23 4.82
C PHE A 222 -4.08 5.51 3.79
N PRO A 223 -4.36 5.56 2.47
CA PRO A 223 -5.67 5.41 1.82
C PRO A 223 -6.06 3.96 1.49
N ASN A 224 -5.27 2.98 1.94
CA ASN A 224 -5.55 1.55 1.77
C ASN A 224 -6.82 1.18 2.53
N VAL A 225 -7.55 0.21 1.97
CA VAL A 225 -8.82 -0.28 2.53
C VAL A 225 -8.91 -1.79 2.33
N SER A 226 -9.55 -2.46 3.28
CA SER A 226 -10.06 -3.81 3.10
C SER A 226 -11.56 -3.72 2.83
N THR A 227 -12.02 -4.43 1.81
CA THR A 227 -13.43 -4.50 1.42
C THR A 227 -13.94 -5.91 1.69
N TRP A 228 -15.21 -6.04 2.09
CA TRP A 228 -15.83 -7.37 2.20
C TRP A 228 -15.77 -8.11 0.85
N PRO A 229 -15.50 -9.44 0.83
CA PRO A 229 -15.38 -10.38 1.96
C PRO A 229 -14.04 -10.39 2.72
N GLY A 230 -13.08 -9.55 2.31
CA GLY A 230 -11.80 -9.37 2.99
C GLY A 230 -10.71 -8.79 2.10
N ASN A 231 -10.98 -8.57 0.82
CA ASN A 231 -10.03 -8.15 -0.20
C ASN A 231 -9.35 -6.81 0.08
N TRP A 232 -8.07 -6.75 -0.28
CA TRP A 232 -7.18 -5.65 0.04
C TRP A 232 -6.93 -4.75 -1.17
N HIS A 233 -7.09 -3.44 -0.98
CA HIS A 233 -6.68 -2.43 -1.95
C HIS A 233 -5.38 -1.78 -1.49
N PHE A 234 -4.26 -2.26 -2.01
CA PHE A 234 -2.91 -1.76 -1.70
C PHE A 234 -2.49 -0.67 -2.68
N PHE A 235 -2.13 0.49 -2.14
CA PHE A 235 -1.59 1.60 -2.91
C PHE A 235 -0.12 1.79 -2.57
N THR A 236 0.71 1.89 -3.59
CA THR A 236 2.13 2.19 -3.44
C THR A 236 2.49 3.45 -4.20
N CYS A 237 3.48 4.18 -3.69
CA CYS A 237 4.12 5.27 -4.40
C CYS A 237 5.36 4.74 -5.08
N HIS A 238 5.27 4.62 -6.40
CA HIS A 238 6.29 4.06 -7.26
C HIS A 238 7.12 5.18 -7.87
N PHE A 239 8.43 5.14 -7.66
CA PHE A 239 9.39 6.09 -8.19
C PHE A 239 10.20 5.43 -9.30
N ASP A 240 9.91 5.78 -10.55
CA ASP A 240 10.70 5.30 -11.69
C ASP A 240 12.08 6.01 -11.68
N GLY A 241 13.15 5.29 -12.00
CA GLY A 241 14.51 5.81 -12.04
C GLY A 241 14.64 7.00 -13.00
N ALA A 242 15.26 8.09 -12.55
CA ALA A 242 15.38 9.37 -13.26
C ALA A 242 14.05 10.02 -13.67
N ALA A 243 12.91 9.62 -13.07
CA ALA A 243 11.65 10.29 -13.29
C ALA A 243 11.72 11.77 -12.87
N SER A 244 11.02 12.63 -13.63
CA SER A 244 10.94 14.05 -13.32
C SER A 244 10.27 14.26 -11.96
N SER A 245 10.89 15.05 -11.09
CA SER A 245 10.36 15.47 -9.80
C SER A 245 10.53 16.97 -9.62
N TRP A 246 9.47 17.66 -9.21
CA TRP A 246 9.52 19.07 -8.79
C TRP A 246 10.57 19.32 -7.70
N LEU A 247 10.75 18.35 -6.79
CA LEU A 247 11.72 18.44 -5.70
C LEU A 247 13.11 17.90 -6.08
N GLY A 248 13.33 17.56 -7.35
CA GLY A 248 14.58 16.98 -7.85
C GLY A 248 14.78 15.52 -7.44
N HIS A 249 16.00 15.02 -7.60
CA HIS A 249 16.37 13.62 -7.35
C HIS A 249 17.08 13.47 -6.01
N MET A 250 16.96 12.29 -5.38
CA MET A 250 17.76 11.95 -4.20
C MET A 250 19.04 11.24 -4.61
N THR A 251 20.21 11.65 -4.11
CA THR A 251 21.49 10.97 -4.41
C THR A 251 21.68 9.65 -3.66
N GLY A 252 20.79 9.38 -2.70
CA GLY A 252 20.68 8.14 -1.95
C GLY A 252 19.44 8.23 -1.06
N PHE A 253 19.02 7.09 -0.52
CA PHE A 253 17.85 7.04 0.35
C PHE A 253 18.01 7.96 1.58
N PRO A 254 16.92 8.59 2.07
CA PRO A 254 16.98 9.52 3.19
C PRO A 254 17.44 8.83 4.49
N ASN A 255 18.12 9.57 5.37
CA ASN A 255 18.41 9.10 6.72
C ASN A 255 17.26 9.51 7.64
N ILE A 256 16.43 8.54 8.02
CA ILE A 256 15.28 8.73 8.91
C ILE A 256 15.57 8.28 10.35
N GLY A 257 16.83 8.06 10.71
CA GLY A 257 17.20 7.68 12.08
C GLY A 257 16.90 6.22 12.46
N MET A 258 16.57 5.37 11.50
CA MET A 258 16.47 3.92 11.64
C MET A 258 16.94 3.21 10.38
N SER A 259 17.28 1.92 10.50
CA SER A 259 17.50 1.04 9.35
C SER A 259 16.16 0.54 8.82
N TYR A 260 16.02 0.56 7.49
CA TYR A 260 14.77 0.29 6.81
C TYR A 260 15.03 -0.15 5.36
N GLY A 261 13.96 -0.61 4.73
CA GLY A 261 13.93 -0.91 3.32
C GLY A 261 12.63 -0.47 2.64
N VAL A 262 12.62 -0.73 1.35
CA VAL A 262 11.55 -0.36 0.41
C VAL A 262 11.27 -1.55 -0.50
N TYR A 263 10.18 -1.47 -1.27
CA TYR A 263 10.03 -2.35 -2.41
C TYR A 263 11.04 -1.94 -3.49
N ALA A 264 11.78 -2.90 -4.04
CA ALA A 264 12.81 -2.66 -5.05
C ALA A 264 13.12 -3.92 -5.85
N PRO A 265 13.59 -3.80 -7.11
CA PRO A 265 14.00 -4.94 -7.90
C PRO A 265 15.20 -5.65 -7.28
N GLN A 266 15.32 -6.97 -7.51
CA GLN A 266 16.50 -7.74 -7.07
C GLN A 266 17.81 -7.25 -7.72
N SER A 267 17.72 -6.53 -8.83
CA SER A 267 18.85 -5.98 -9.57
C SER A 267 19.32 -4.62 -9.06
N MET A 268 18.66 -4.03 -8.05
CA MET A 268 19.03 -2.69 -7.55
C MET A 268 20.50 -2.69 -7.09
N PRO A 269 21.37 -1.84 -7.66
CA PRO A 269 22.80 -1.93 -7.41
C PRO A 269 23.21 -1.25 -6.11
N TRP A 270 24.39 -1.61 -5.62
CA TRP A 270 25.11 -0.80 -4.63
C TRP A 270 25.46 0.58 -5.25
N PRO A 271 25.38 1.70 -4.50
CA PRO A 271 25.14 1.80 -3.06
C PRO A 271 23.65 1.93 -2.65
N TYR A 272 22.70 1.77 -3.57
CA TYR A 272 21.28 2.01 -3.27
C TYR A 272 20.64 0.85 -2.48
N ALA A 273 21.05 -0.39 -2.76
CA ALA A 273 20.67 -1.56 -1.98
C ALA A 273 21.85 -2.10 -1.17
N LEU A 274 21.66 -2.26 0.13
CA LEU A 274 22.61 -2.86 1.08
C LEU A 274 22.39 -4.37 1.23
N ALA A 275 21.16 -4.83 1.01
CA ALA A 275 20.77 -6.23 0.95
C ALA A 275 19.47 -6.34 0.14
N HIS A 276 19.25 -7.49 -0.47
CA HIS A 276 18.03 -7.80 -1.23
C HIS A 276 17.25 -8.90 -0.54
N GLY A 277 15.94 -8.87 -0.72
CA GLY A 277 15.07 -10.00 -0.44
C GLY A 277 13.80 -9.90 -1.23
N TRP A 278 12.89 -10.85 -1.07
CA TRP A 278 11.65 -10.89 -1.84
C TRP A 278 10.61 -11.69 -1.08
N VAL A 279 9.35 -11.42 -1.41
CA VAL A 279 8.19 -12.18 -0.96
C VAL A 279 7.35 -12.52 -2.19
N TYR A 280 6.98 -13.78 -2.28
CA TYR A 280 5.99 -14.31 -3.20
C TYR A 280 4.77 -14.71 -2.36
N GLN A 281 3.66 -14.03 -2.60
CA GLN A 281 2.37 -14.34 -1.99
C GLN A 281 1.53 -15.12 -2.98
N ASP A 282 1.11 -16.29 -2.54
CA ASP A 282 0.12 -17.17 -3.15
C ASP A 282 -1.20 -16.86 -2.47
N ASP A 283 -1.98 -15.95 -3.05
CA ASP A 283 -3.13 -15.36 -2.36
C ASP A 283 -4.40 -16.19 -2.51
N GLU A 284 -4.82 -16.51 -3.74
CA GLU A 284 -6.01 -17.32 -4.01
C GLU A 284 -5.82 -18.15 -5.30
N ASP A 285 -6.02 -19.46 -5.24
CA ASP A 285 -5.90 -20.36 -6.39
C ASP A 285 -7.12 -20.29 -7.34
N ASN A 286 -8.30 -20.00 -6.80
CA ASN A 286 -9.57 -20.07 -7.51
C ASN A 286 -10.21 -18.68 -7.64
N TRP A 287 -10.68 -18.32 -8.84
CA TRP A 287 -11.47 -17.09 -9.07
C TRP A 287 -10.76 -15.77 -8.75
N ASN A 288 -9.49 -15.85 -8.43
CA ASN A 288 -8.56 -14.75 -8.20
C ASN A 288 -8.75 -13.61 -9.21
N ASN A 289 -9.38 -12.53 -8.72
CA ASN A 289 -9.65 -11.30 -9.45
C ASN A 289 -8.55 -10.25 -9.24
N ASN A 290 -7.36 -10.69 -8.84
CA ASN A 290 -6.22 -9.84 -8.66
C ASN A 290 -5.93 -8.97 -9.87
N SER A 291 -5.78 -7.67 -9.61
CA SER A 291 -5.58 -6.70 -10.66
C SER A 291 -4.60 -5.62 -10.26
N TRP A 292 -3.88 -5.13 -11.26
CA TRP A 292 -3.07 -3.93 -11.13
C TRP A 292 -3.80 -2.77 -11.78
N SER A 293 -3.74 -1.60 -11.14
CA SER A 293 -3.96 -0.33 -11.84
C SER A 293 -2.65 0.43 -11.92
N ALA A 294 -2.35 0.92 -13.13
CA ALA A 294 -1.02 1.33 -13.59
C ALA A 294 -0.06 0.14 -13.81
N SER A 295 1.10 0.41 -14.42
CA SER A 295 2.06 -0.63 -14.77
C SER A 295 2.92 -1.01 -13.55
N PRO A 296 2.78 -2.22 -12.98
CA PRO A 296 3.87 -2.83 -12.22
C PRO A 296 5.10 -3.04 -13.12
N ASP A 297 6.23 -3.33 -12.51
CA ASP A 297 7.54 -3.48 -13.16
C ASP A 297 8.39 -4.53 -12.39
N LEU A 298 9.71 -4.41 -12.40
CA LEU A 298 10.62 -5.29 -11.65
C LEU A 298 10.58 -5.08 -10.12
N VAL A 299 9.92 -4.03 -9.59
CA VAL A 299 9.74 -3.80 -8.15
C VAL A 299 8.71 -4.76 -7.58
N MET A 300 7.57 -4.90 -8.25
CA MET A 300 6.46 -5.79 -7.90
C MET A 300 5.78 -6.26 -9.17
N SER A 301 5.41 -7.53 -9.26
CA SER A 301 4.72 -8.08 -10.43
C SER A 301 3.84 -9.26 -10.02
N GLY A 302 2.96 -9.71 -10.92
CA GLY A 302 2.05 -10.81 -10.62
C GLY A 302 0.77 -10.74 -11.44
N SER A 303 0.15 -11.89 -11.67
CA SER A 303 -1.23 -12.00 -12.16
C SER A 303 -2.12 -12.42 -10.99
N SER A 304 -2.33 -13.74 -10.86
CA SER A 304 -2.94 -14.37 -9.70
C SER A 304 -2.02 -14.16 -8.51
N ASN A 305 -0.84 -14.76 -8.46
CA ASN A 305 0.06 -14.57 -7.32
C ASN A 305 0.84 -13.25 -7.38
N THR A 306 1.27 -12.75 -6.22
CA THR A 306 1.97 -11.47 -6.13
C THR A 306 3.44 -11.65 -5.71
N TRP A 307 4.36 -11.30 -6.59
CA TRP A 307 5.79 -11.17 -6.27
C TRP A 307 6.15 -9.73 -5.92
N ARG A 308 6.90 -9.52 -4.83
CA ARG A 308 7.46 -8.22 -4.44
C ARG A 308 8.93 -8.34 -4.10
N GLY A 309 9.75 -7.54 -4.76
CA GLY A 309 11.16 -7.38 -4.41
C GLY A 309 11.33 -6.38 -3.26
N LEU A 310 12.31 -6.63 -2.41
CA LEU A 310 12.65 -5.84 -1.24
C LEU A 310 14.14 -5.47 -1.29
N ALA A 311 14.46 -4.25 -0.87
CA ALA A 311 15.84 -3.84 -0.62
C ALA A 311 15.98 -3.14 0.73
N LYS A 312 16.99 -3.55 1.50
CA LYS A 312 17.49 -2.75 2.63
C LYS A 312 18.26 -1.56 2.08
N VAL A 313 17.91 -0.35 2.49
CA VAL A 313 18.51 0.88 1.94
C VAL A 313 19.24 1.72 2.98
N LYS A 314 19.03 1.44 4.27
CA LYS A 314 19.72 2.02 5.43
C LYS A 314 19.88 1.00 6.55
#